data_AF-A0A517LTH7-F1
#
_entry.id   AF-A0A517LTH7-F1
#
_cell.length_a   1.000
_cell.length_b   1.000
_cell.length_c   1.000
_cell.angle_alpha   90.00
_cell.angle_beta   90.00
_cell.angle_gamma   90.00
#
_symmetry.space_group_name_H-M   'P 1'
#
loop_
_entity.id
_entity.type
_entity.pdbx_description
1 polymer ?
#
loop_
_entity_poly.entity_id
_entity_poly.type
_entity_poly.pdbx_seq_one_letter_code
_entity_poly.pdbx_strand_id
1 'polypeptide(L)'
;MNKKSSGNRVVRELTTDERKQLETARAETEVRRDSIVAEARARKRALEAMRKDAQATIRAMKEERERLGLSLADVEARSGLKRSSLSRLENDPDANPTLLTLQRYADALHLSLSTSVGQP
;
A
#
# COMPACT_ATOMS: atom_id res chain seq x y z
N MET A 1 44.88 14.94 22.02
CA MET A 1 44.74 13.49 21.75
C MET A 1 43.47 12.98 22.44
N ASN A 2 42.43 12.61 21.68
CA ASN A 2 41.18 12.07 22.22
C ASN A 2 41.28 10.55 22.37
N LYS A 3 41.25 10.03 23.59
CA LYS A 3 41.10 8.58 23.86
C LYS A 3 39.63 8.20 23.70
N LYS A 4 39.31 7.46 22.63
CA LYS A 4 38.02 6.79 22.48
C LYS A 4 37.87 5.76 23.60
N SER A 5 36.87 5.93 24.47
CA SER A 5 36.49 4.92 25.47
C SER A 5 35.86 3.74 24.75
N SER A 6 36.59 2.63 24.64
CA SER A 6 36.05 1.34 24.21
C SER A 6 35.29 0.72 25.38
N GLY A 7 33.96 0.68 25.30
CA GLY A 7 33.13 0.04 26.33
C GLY A 7 33.55 -1.41 26.57
N ASN A 8 33.83 -1.76 27.83
CA ASN A 8 34.19 -3.13 28.21
C ASN A 8 32.99 -4.05 27.97
N ARG A 9 33.12 -5.02 27.06
CA ARG A 9 32.13 -6.09 26.86
C ARG A 9 32.22 -7.05 28.04
N VAL A 10 31.30 -6.92 28.99
CA VAL A 10 31.20 -7.85 30.13
C VAL A 10 30.54 -9.14 29.62
N VAL A 11 31.34 -10.19 29.46
CA VAL A 11 30.86 -11.55 29.22
C VAL A 11 30.90 -12.26 30.56
N ARG A 12 29.75 -12.35 31.25
CA ARG A 12 29.59 -13.21 32.44
C ARG A 12 28.66 -14.36 32.14
N GLU A 13 28.88 -15.47 32.82
CA GLU A 13 27.96 -16.60 32.80
C GLU A 13 26.66 -16.24 33.52
N LEU A 14 25.54 -16.57 32.89
CA LEU A 14 24.21 -16.40 33.45
C LEU A 14 23.97 -17.46 34.53
N THR A 15 23.40 -17.05 35.66
CA THR A 15 22.91 -18.00 36.66
C THR A 15 21.78 -18.85 36.09
N THR A 16 21.42 -19.95 36.76
CA THR A 16 20.32 -20.82 36.31
C THR A 16 19.00 -20.07 36.20
N ASP A 17 18.70 -19.18 37.16
CA ASP A 17 17.47 -18.39 37.16
C ASP A 17 17.47 -17.33 36.04
N GLU A 18 18.60 -16.67 35.82
CA GLU A 18 18.76 -15.71 34.72
C GLU A 18 18.63 -16.38 33.35
N ARG A 19 19.14 -17.61 33.20
CA ARG A 19 18.95 -18.41 31.98
C ARG A 19 17.48 -18.73 31.76
N LYS A 20 16.78 -19.17 32.79
CA LYS A 20 15.34 -19.49 32.71
C LYS A 20 14.52 -18.25 32.36
N GLN A 21 14.81 -17.10 32.98
CA GLN A 21 14.16 -15.82 32.64
C GLN A 21 14.42 -15.42 31.19
N LEU A 22 15.65 -15.57 30.71
CA LEU A 22 16.00 -15.28 29.32
C LEU A 22 15.28 -16.22 28.34
N GLU A 23 15.17 -17.50 28.66
CA GLU A 23 14.43 -18.47 27.85
C GLU A 23 12.94 -18.13 27.76
N THR A 24 12.31 -17.80 28.90
CA THR A 24 10.92 -17.34 28.93
C THR A 24 10.73 -16.07 28.11
N ALA A 25 11.58 -15.05 28.31
CA ALA A 25 11.49 -13.79 27.58
C ALA A 25 11.70 -13.98 26.07
N ARG A 26 12.61 -14.88 25.66
CA ARG A 26 12.80 -15.24 24.25
C ARG A 26 11.59 -15.93 23.66
N ALA A 27 11.00 -16.89 24.37
CA ALA A 27 9.80 -17.59 23.92
C ALA A 27 8.62 -16.62 23.73
N GLU A 28 8.39 -15.72 24.70
CA GLU A 28 7.36 -14.67 24.59
C GLU A 28 7.63 -13.71 23.43
N THR A 29 8.89 -13.34 23.21
CA THR A 29 9.30 -12.47 22.11
C THR A 29 9.07 -13.13 20.75
N GLU A 30 9.41 -14.40 20.60
CA GLU A 30 9.22 -15.12 19.34
C GLU A 30 7.72 -15.24 19.00
N VAL A 31 6.88 -15.57 19.98
CA VAL A 31 5.42 -15.61 19.78
C VAL A 31 4.88 -14.25 19.34
N ARG A 32 5.32 -13.16 20.00
CA ARG A 32 4.92 -11.80 19.62
C ARG A 32 5.41 -11.46 18.22
N ARG A 33 6.65 -11.79 17.88
CA ARG A 33 7.23 -11.57 16.55
C ARG A 33 6.40 -12.28 15.48
N ASP A 34 6.05 -13.54 15.68
CA ASP A 34 5.24 -14.31 14.74
C ASP A 34 3.86 -13.72 14.55
N SER A 35 3.20 -13.27 15.62
CA SER A 35 1.91 -12.58 15.51
C SER A 35 2.00 -11.28 14.70
N ILE A 36 3.04 -10.47 14.92
CA ILE A 36 3.27 -9.22 14.19
C ILE A 36 3.52 -9.50 12.70
N VAL A 37 4.34 -10.51 12.40
CA VAL A 37 4.64 -10.91 11.02
C VAL A 37 3.38 -11.43 10.32
N ALA A 38 2.57 -12.24 10.99
CA ALA A 38 1.31 -12.74 10.45
C ALA A 38 0.34 -11.60 10.13
N GLU A 39 0.18 -10.66 11.05
CA GLU A 39 -0.67 -9.48 10.89
C GLU A 39 -0.18 -8.56 9.74
N ALA A 40 1.13 -8.30 9.67
CA ALA A 40 1.73 -7.52 8.59
C ALA A 40 1.52 -8.17 7.22
N ARG A 41 1.64 -9.50 7.13
CA ARG A 41 1.35 -10.24 5.90
C ARG A 41 -0.12 -10.15 5.51
N ALA A 42 -1.04 -10.22 6.46
CA ALA A 42 -2.47 -10.06 6.20
C ALA A 42 -2.79 -8.66 5.66
N ARG A 43 -2.27 -7.61 6.31
CA ARG A 43 -2.40 -6.21 5.84
C ARG A 43 -1.84 -6.01 4.45
N LYS A 44 -0.66 -6.57 4.16
CA LYS A 44 -0.04 -6.49 2.83
C LYS A 44 -0.93 -7.12 1.76
N ARG A 45 -1.49 -8.30 2.01
CA ARG A 45 -2.42 -8.97 1.09
C ARG A 45 -3.67 -8.14 0.81
N ALA A 46 -4.25 -7.53 1.85
CA ALA A 46 -5.41 -6.65 1.69
C ALA A 46 -5.08 -5.42 0.83
N LEU A 47 -3.91 -4.80 1.03
CA LEU A 47 -3.44 -3.69 0.20
C LEU A 47 -3.20 -4.10 -1.26
N GLU A 48 -2.62 -5.28 -1.50
CA GLU A 48 -2.41 -5.82 -2.84
C GLU A 48 -3.75 -6.11 -3.55
N ALA A 49 -4.76 -6.62 -2.84
CA ALA A 49 -6.10 -6.80 -3.38
C ALA A 49 -6.73 -5.45 -3.78
N MET A 50 -6.71 -4.46 -2.87
CA MET A 50 -7.22 -3.12 -3.16
C MET A 50 -6.53 -2.47 -4.37
N ARG A 51 -5.21 -2.66 -4.52
CA ARG A 51 -4.47 -2.18 -5.70
C ARG A 51 -4.97 -2.81 -7.00
N LYS A 52 -5.26 -4.11 -6.99
CA LYS A 52 -5.83 -4.80 -8.16
C LYS A 52 -7.21 -4.27 -8.50
N ASP A 53 -8.05 -3.99 -7.50
CA ASP A 53 -9.38 -3.43 -7.71
C ASP A 53 -9.31 -2.01 -8.32
N ALA A 54 -8.37 -1.19 -7.83
CA ALA A 54 -8.11 0.13 -8.42
C ALA A 54 -7.64 0.04 -9.88
N GLN A 55 -6.71 -0.88 -10.19
CA GLN A 55 -6.26 -1.13 -11.57
C GLN A 55 -7.40 -1.59 -12.47
N ALA A 56 -8.25 -2.51 -11.99
CA ALA A 56 -9.42 -2.98 -12.74
C ALA A 56 -10.40 -1.83 -13.02
N THR A 57 -10.63 -0.96 -12.03
CA THR A 57 -11.48 0.23 -12.18
C THR A 57 -10.95 1.18 -13.26
N ILE A 58 -9.65 1.49 -13.21
CA ILE A 58 -9.00 2.35 -14.22
C ILE A 58 -9.08 1.73 -15.61
N ARG A 59 -8.85 0.42 -15.71
CA ARG A 59 -8.94 -0.30 -16.98
C ARG A 59 -10.35 -0.23 -17.56
N ALA A 60 -11.38 -0.41 -16.74
CA ALA A 60 -12.77 -0.27 -17.18
C ALA A 60 -13.09 1.15 -17.68
N MET A 61 -12.58 2.19 -17.00
CA MET A 61 -12.71 3.57 -17.47
C MET A 61 -11.99 3.81 -18.80
N LYS A 62 -10.79 3.26 -18.98
CA LYS A 62 -10.05 3.32 -20.25
C LYS A 62 -10.83 2.65 -21.39
N GLU A 63 -11.34 1.46 -21.15
CA GLU A 63 -12.13 0.70 -22.13
C GLU A 63 -13.39 1.48 -22.52
N GLU A 64 -14.07 2.11 -21.56
CA GLU A 64 -15.23 2.96 -21.84
C GLU A 64 -14.84 4.23 -22.62
N ARG A 65 -13.73 4.89 -22.26
CA ARG A 65 -13.20 6.03 -23.03
C ARG A 65 -12.98 5.66 -24.48
N GLU A 66 -12.35 4.51 -24.73
CA GLU A 66 -12.07 3.98 -26.06
C GLU A 66 -13.36 3.61 -26.81
N ARG A 67 -14.34 3.01 -26.11
CA ARG A 67 -15.68 2.71 -26.66
C ARG A 67 -16.42 3.97 -27.09
N LEU A 68 -16.28 5.06 -26.34
CA LEU A 68 -16.84 6.39 -26.67
C LEU A 68 -16.06 7.13 -27.76
N GLY A 69 -14.90 6.60 -28.22
CA GLY A 69 -14.04 7.24 -29.21
C GLY A 69 -13.34 8.50 -28.71
N LEU A 70 -13.23 8.68 -27.39
CA LEU A 70 -12.65 9.88 -26.79
C LEU A 70 -11.12 9.79 -26.72
N SER A 71 -10.46 10.85 -27.13
CA SER A 71 -9.02 11.02 -26.88
C SER A 71 -8.77 11.41 -25.42
N LEU A 72 -7.52 11.29 -24.98
CA LEU A 72 -7.12 11.81 -23.67
C LEU A 72 -7.25 13.34 -23.57
N ALA A 73 -7.18 14.07 -24.69
CA ALA A 73 -7.39 15.51 -24.72
C ALA A 73 -8.87 15.87 -24.50
N ASP A 74 -9.79 15.06 -25.02
CA ASP A 74 -11.24 15.24 -24.79
C ASP A 74 -11.57 15.01 -23.31
N VAL A 75 -10.98 13.99 -22.71
CA VAL A 75 -11.15 13.72 -21.27
C VAL A 75 -10.50 14.82 -20.43
N GLU A 76 -9.34 15.35 -20.83
CA GLU A 76 -8.73 16.51 -20.16
C GLU A 76 -9.67 17.72 -20.16
N ALA A 77 -10.26 18.06 -21.31
CA ALA A 77 -11.19 19.16 -21.43
C ALA A 77 -12.45 18.99 -20.55
N ARG A 78 -12.95 17.75 -20.42
CA ARG A 78 -14.16 17.44 -19.63
C ARG A 78 -13.91 17.31 -18.13
N SER A 79 -12.81 16.67 -17.75
CA SER A 79 -12.50 16.37 -16.35
C SER A 79 -11.65 17.45 -15.68
N GLY A 80 -10.92 18.25 -16.47
CA GLY A 80 -9.86 19.15 -16.01
C GLY A 80 -8.60 18.42 -15.50
N LEU A 81 -8.46 17.13 -15.75
CA LEU A 81 -7.25 16.36 -15.44
C LEU A 81 -6.26 16.50 -16.60
N LYS A 82 -4.99 16.77 -16.30
CA LYS A 82 -3.97 16.92 -17.34
C LYS A 82 -3.86 15.65 -18.18
N ARG A 83 -3.68 15.77 -19.51
CA ARG A 83 -3.47 14.61 -20.41
C ARG A 83 -2.34 13.68 -19.94
N SER A 84 -1.26 14.23 -19.38
CA SER A 84 -0.15 13.44 -18.83
C SER A 84 -0.53 12.66 -17.57
N SER A 85 -1.44 13.19 -16.75
CA SER A 85 -1.99 12.50 -15.59
C SER A 85 -2.91 11.35 -16.02
N LEU A 86 -3.78 11.59 -17.02
CA LEU A 86 -4.65 10.55 -17.60
C LEU A 86 -3.84 9.44 -18.27
N SER A 87 -2.81 9.81 -19.05
CA SER A 87 -1.91 8.84 -19.67
C SER A 87 -1.18 7.98 -18.65
N ARG A 88 -0.66 8.58 -17.56
CA ARG A 88 -0.06 7.80 -16.46
C ARG A 88 -1.08 6.88 -15.81
N LEU A 89 -2.27 7.40 -15.50
CA LEU A 89 -3.34 6.61 -14.88
C LEU A 89 -3.63 5.34 -15.68
N GLU A 90 -3.76 5.45 -17.00
CA GLU A 90 -4.13 4.34 -17.89
C GLU A 90 -3.03 3.33 -18.23
N ASN A 91 -1.75 3.66 -17.98
CA ASN A 91 -0.63 2.87 -18.48
C ASN A 91 0.41 2.51 -17.41
N ASP A 92 0.42 3.20 -16.27
CA ASP A 92 1.33 2.92 -15.16
C ASP A 92 0.72 1.82 -14.25
N PRO A 93 1.33 0.63 -14.15
CA PRO A 93 0.84 -0.43 -13.28
C PRO A 93 0.87 -0.02 -11.80
N ASP A 94 1.70 0.95 -11.42
CA ASP A 94 1.79 1.46 -10.05
C ASP A 94 0.99 2.75 -9.83
N ALA A 95 0.09 3.10 -10.76
CA ALA A 95 -0.80 4.25 -10.60
C ALA A 95 -1.60 4.15 -9.30
N ASN A 96 -1.49 5.20 -8.47
CA ASN A 96 -2.20 5.33 -7.20
C ASN A 96 -3.08 6.59 -7.21
N PRO A 97 -4.23 6.57 -7.91
CA PRO A 97 -5.13 7.72 -7.95
C PRO A 97 -5.84 7.93 -6.62
N THR A 98 -6.22 9.18 -6.37
CA THR A 98 -7.21 9.47 -5.32
C THR A 98 -8.61 9.12 -5.80
N LEU A 99 -9.55 8.92 -4.87
CA LEU A 99 -10.98 8.75 -5.21
C LEU A 99 -11.51 9.94 -6.03
N LEU A 100 -11.08 11.17 -5.71
CA LEU A 100 -11.48 12.36 -6.45
C LEU A 100 -10.96 12.34 -7.90
N THR A 101 -9.76 11.81 -8.13
CA THR A 101 -9.23 11.63 -9.48
C THR A 101 -10.08 10.63 -10.28
N LEU A 102 -10.44 9.50 -9.66
CA LEU A 102 -11.30 8.50 -10.28
C LEU A 102 -12.70 9.06 -10.57
N GLN A 103 -13.27 9.83 -9.63
CA GLN A 103 -14.58 10.46 -9.80
C GLN A 103 -14.59 11.42 -10.99
N ARG A 104 -13.61 12.33 -11.08
CA ARG A 104 -13.52 13.29 -12.20
C ARG A 104 -13.36 12.59 -13.54
N TYR A 105 -12.66 11.47 -13.57
CA TYR A 105 -12.54 10.67 -14.79
C TYR A 105 -13.88 9.99 -15.12
N ALA A 106 -14.54 9.36 -14.15
CA ALA A 106 -15.86 8.78 -14.32
C ALA A 106 -16.89 9.79 -14.86
N ASP A 107 -16.93 10.99 -14.29
CA ASP A 107 -17.84 12.07 -14.70
C ASP A 107 -17.64 12.46 -16.17
N ALA A 108 -16.37 12.54 -16.63
CA ALA A 108 -16.04 12.86 -18.02
C ALA A 108 -16.50 11.77 -19.02
N LEU A 109 -16.70 10.55 -18.53
CA LEU A 109 -17.20 9.39 -19.28
C LEU A 109 -18.69 9.12 -19.05
N HIS A 110 -19.38 9.96 -18.25
CA HIS A 110 -20.78 9.75 -17.83
C HIS A 110 -21.00 8.44 -17.06
N LEU A 111 -19.98 7.98 -16.33
CA LEU A 111 -20.05 6.81 -15.45
C LEU A 111 -20.36 7.23 -14.01
N SER A 112 -20.99 6.32 -13.27
CA SER A 112 -21.17 6.47 -11.81
C SER A 112 -20.12 5.65 -11.07
N LEU A 113 -19.27 6.32 -10.30
CA LEU A 113 -18.36 5.66 -9.36
C LEU A 113 -19.07 5.48 -8.02
N SER A 114 -19.08 4.26 -7.51
CA SER A 114 -19.60 3.96 -6.17
C SER A 114 -18.51 3.29 -5.34
N THR A 115 -18.49 3.59 -4.05
CA THR A 115 -17.58 2.96 -3.09
C THR A 115 -18.37 2.46 -1.90
N SER A 116 -17.96 1.33 -1.34
CA SER A 116 -18.51 0.77 -0.11
C SER A 116 -17.38 0.52 0.87
N VAL A 117 -17.70 0.62 2.16
CA VAL A 117 -16.77 0.32 3.25
C VAL A 117 -17.38 -0.84 4.03
N GLY A 118 -16.63 -1.94 4.13
CA GLY A 118 -16.97 -3.10 4.95
C GLY A 118 -16.26 -3.08 6.30
N GLN A 119 -16.75 -3.87 7.26
CA GLN A 119 -15.98 -4.18 8.46
C GLN A 119 -14.91 -5.23 8.14
N PRO A 120 -13.72 -5.14 8.76
CA PRO A 120 -12.63 -6.08 8.55
C PRO A 120 -12.96 -7.51 9.01
#